data_AF-W2TVK8-F1
#
_entry.id   AF-W2TVK8-F1
#
_cell.length_a   1.000
_cell.length_b   1.000
_cell.length_c   1.000
_cell.angle_alpha   90.00
_cell.angle_beta   90.00
_cell.angle_gamma   90.00
#
_symmetry.space_group_name_H-M   'P 1'
#
loop_
_entity.id
_entity.type
_entity.pdbx_description
1 polymer ?
#
loop_
_entity_poly.entity_id
_entity_poly.type
_entity_poly.pdbx_seq_one_letter_code
_entity_poly.pdbx_strand_id
1 'polypeptide(L)'
;MREWLANTSGIDLLPEVDSTGSCYATTDCLLPHSDQKAVLSSFFSDQVLNENSEKSMREIFKKSSELQIRSAFQNVFYDDFLLAMDSGNFVERGPVNKRWMNEYDIETASSDGCATEFIKALRSNTMMNFIKSVTGSEYEEPHTTLRIFRLTHGCYTVLGDEDAEQYTKNGPSIDFWFYFGRSNWNEDAGGEIVYIKKDVEEPILRCPPTVGAMAIVRRDEDIYDGYREVVDRSFVGLVHSRK
;
A
#
# COMPACT_ATOMS: atom_id res chain seq x y z
N MET A 1 -18.37 -25.48 25.28
CA MET A 1 -17.22 -24.71 24.75
C MET A 1 -16.18 -24.42 25.82
N ARG A 2 -16.53 -23.84 26.99
CA ARG A 2 -15.60 -23.61 28.12
C ARG A 2 -14.88 -24.88 28.61
N GLU A 3 -15.61 -25.94 28.92
CA GLU A 3 -15.01 -27.22 29.36
C GLU A 3 -14.07 -27.81 28.32
N TRP A 4 -14.44 -27.73 27.04
CA TRP A 4 -13.59 -28.22 25.95
C TRP A 4 -12.29 -27.43 25.83
N LEU A 5 -12.35 -26.10 25.95
CA LEU A 5 -11.17 -25.20 25.96
C LEU A 5 -10.29 -25.39 27.18
N ALA A 6 -10.87 -25.52 28.38
CA ALA A 6 -10.12 -25.79 29.61
C ALA A 6 -9.38 -27.14 29.52
N ASN A 7 -10.06 -28.18 29.04
CA ASN A 7 -9.47 -29.50 28.87
C ASN A 7 -8.37 -29.54 27.80
N THR A 8 -8.49 -28.72 26.74
CA THR A 8 -7.53 -28.70 25.63
C THR A 8 -6.32 -27.81 25.95
N SER A 9 -6.52 -26.69 26.64
CA SER A 9 -5.46 -25.73 26.98
C SER A 9 -4.74 -26.04 28.28
N GLY A 10 -5.34 -26.82 29.19
CA GLY A 10 -4.79 -27.08 30.52
C GLY A 10 -4.83 -25.86 31.45
N ILE A 11 -5.58 -24.82 31.08
CA ILE A 11 -5.73 -23.58 31.85
C ILE A 11 -7.09 -23.62 32.54
N ASP A 12 -7.10 -23.35 33.85
CA ASP A 12 -8.32 -23.24 34.64
C ASP A 12 -8.98 -21.89 34.35
N LEU A 13 -10.08 -21.89 33.59
CA LEU A 13 -10.74 -20.68 33.10
C LEU A 13 -11.72 -20.14 34.15
N LEU A 14 -11.65 -18.83 34.42
CA LEU A 14 -12.59 -18.14 35.29
C LEU A 14 -14.04 -18.21 34.73
N PRO A 15 -15.08 -18.00 35.57
CA PRO A 15 -16.48 -18.03 35.14
C PRO A 15 -16.80 -16.99 34.06
N GLU A 16 -16.10 -15.86 34.10
CA GLU A 16 -16.13 -14.81 33.08
C GLU A 16 -15.01 -15.06 32.06
N VAL A 17 -15.40 -15.22 30.81
CA VAL A 17 -14.48 -15.23 29.67
C VAL A 17 -14.58 -13.85 29.05
N ASP A 18 -13.57 -13.01 29.22
CA ASP A 18 -13.40 -11.83 28.38
C ASP A 18 -13.04 -12.33 26.98
N SER A 19 -14.04 -12.33 26.09
CA SER A 19 -13.76 -12.41 24.67
C SER A 19 -13.36 -11.01 24.22
N THR A 20 -12.05 -10.76 24.15
CA THR A 20 -11.56 -9.60 23.42
C THR A 20 -11.72 -9.88 21.92
N GLY A 21 -12.86 -9.49 21.38
CA GLY A 21 -12.98 -9.27 19.95
C GLY A 21 -12.20 -8.00 19.62
N SER A 22 -11.06 -8.13 18.94
CA SER A 22 -10.40 -6.98 18.32
C SER A 22 -11.38 -6.37 17.31
N CYS A 23 -12.02 -5.26 17.68
CA CYS A 23 -12.78 -4.44 16.75
C CYS A 23 -11.76 -3.68 15.91
N TYR A 24 -11.39 -4.27 14.77
CA TYR A 24 -10.53 -3.57 13.84
C TYR A 24 -11.36 -2.53 13.09
N ALA A 25 -10.88 -1.28 13.08
CA ALA A 25 -11.45 -0.21 12.30
C ALA A 25 -10.40 0.42 11.39
N THR A 26 -10.78 0.48 10.11
CA THR A 26 -10.34 1.30 8.96
C THR A 26 -9.13 0.92 8.10
N THR A 27 -8.27 -0.04 8.45
CA THR A 27 -7.27 -0.63 7.50
C THR A 27 -6.70 -1.95 8.02
N ASP A 28 -7.53 -2.97 8.22
CA ASP A 28 -7.15 -4.19 8.92
C ASP A 28 -5.89 -4.82 8.35
N CYS A 29 -4.86 -4.91 9.21
CA CYS A 29 -3.59 -5.57 8.96
C CYS A 29 -3.83 -7.06 8.72
N LEU A 30 -4.14 -7.44 7.49
CA LEU A 30 -4.19 -8.84 7.13
C LEU A 30 -2.75 -9.37 7.15
N LEU A 31 -2.51 -10.31 8.06
CA LEU A 31 -1.40 -11.23 7.90
C LEU A 31 -1.52 -11.86 6.50
N PRO A 32 -0.42 -12.01 5.75
CA PRO A 32 -0.40 -12.70 4.46
C PRO A 32 -0.64 -14.19 4.70
N HIS A 33 -1.87 -14.55 5.06
CA HIS A 33 -2.34 -15.92 5.19
C HIS A 33 -3.02 -16.40 3.90
N SER A 34 -2.94 -15.62 2.83
CA SER A 34 -3.34 -16.14 1.54
C SER A 34 -2.21 -17.03 1.02
N ASP A 35 -2.36 -18.34 1.23
CA ASP A 35 -1.56 -19.40 0.59
C ASP A 35 -1.64 -19.34 -0.96
N GLN A 36 -2.42 -18.40 -1.51
CA GLN A 36 -2.53 -18.14 -2.93
C GLN A 36 -1.18 -17.74 -3.51
N LYS A 37 -0.72 -18.53 -4.48
CA LYS A 37 0.30 -18.13 -5.43
C LYS A 37 -0.37 -17.25 -6.49
N ALA A 38 0.13 -16.04 -6.68
CA ALA A 38 -0.33 -15.15 -7.72
C ALA A 38 0.61 -15.20 -8.93
N VAL A 39 0.07 -15.03 -10.13
CA VAL A 39 0.88 -14.95 -11.35
C VAL A 39 1.21 -13.48 -11.59
N LEU A 40 2.34 -13.02 -11.04
CA LEU A 40 2.73 -11.60 -11.10
C LEU A 40 2.90 -11.08 -12.54
N SER A 41 3.25 -11.96 -13.50
CA SER A 41 3.39 -11.61 -14.91
C SER A 41 2.08 -11.25 -15.61
N SER A 42 0.93 -11.55 -14.99
CA SER A 42 -0.37 -11.05 -15.45
C SER A 42 -0.53 -9.54 -15.21
N PHE A 43 0.22 -8.98 -14.27
CA PHE A 43 0.09 -7.57 -13.83
C PHE A 43 1.30 -6.74 -14.22
N PHE A 44 2.50 -7.25 -13.97
CA PHE A 44 3.76 -6.52 -14.16
C PHE A 44 4.44 -6.87 -15.49
N SER A 45 5.13 -5.89 -16.05
CA SER A 45 5.91 -6.05 -17.28
C SER A 45 7.16 -6.90 -17.05
N ASP A 46 7.70 -7.46 -18.13
CA ASP A 46 8.95 -8.25 -18.09
C ASP A 46 10.14 -7.44 -17.58
N GLN A 47 10.08 -6.09 -17.68
CA GLN A 47 11.11 -5.20 -17.14
C GLN A 47 11.16 -5.24 -15.60
N VAL A 48 10.03 -5.57 -14.95
CA VAL A 48 9.94 -5.71 -13.50
C VAL A 48 10.35 -7.12 -13.06
N LEU A 49 9.90 -8.16 -13.77
CA LEU A 49 9.96 -9.55 -13.27
C LEU A 49 11.14 -10.39 -13.77
N ASN A 50 12.05 -9.84 -14.59
CA ASN A 50 13.21 -10.61 -15.03
C ASN A 50 14.32 -10.64 -13.95
N GLU A 51 15.05 -11.76 -13.83
CA GLU A 51 16.06 -11.95 -12.78
C GLU A 51 17.19 -10.90 -12.80
N ASN A 52 17.57 -10.41 -13.99
CA ASN A 52 18.60 -9.40 -14.12
C ASN A 52 18.10 -8.03 -13.62
N SER A 53 16.81 -7.73 -13.84
CA SER A 53 16.12 -6.57 -13.30
C SER A 53 16.03 -6.66 -11.79
N GLU A 54 15.61 -7.80 -11.20
CA GLU A 54 15.54 -7.94 -9.74
C GLU A 54 16.89 -7.67 -9.06
N LYS A 55 17.99 -8.24 -9.59
CA LYS A 55 19.34 -7.95 -9.08
C LYS A 55 19.71 -6.48 -9.22
N SER A 56 19.42 -5.87 -10.36
CA SER A 56 19.71 -4.46 -10.61
C SER A 56 18.90 -3.54 -9.69
N MET A 57 17.62 -3.83 -9.52
CA MET A 57 16.71 -3.13 -8.62
C MET A 57 17.20 -3.25 -7.18
N ARG A 58 17.65 -4.43 -6.74
CA ARG A 58 18.23 -4.64 -5.41
C ARG A 58 19.47 -3.81 -5.15
N GLU A 59 20.38 -3.75 -6.12
CA GLU A 59 21.60 -2.95 -5.98
C GLU A 59 21.33 -1.44 -5.94
N ILE A 60 20.29 -0.97 -6.66
CA ILE A 60 19.84 0.42 -6.57
C ILE A 60 19.21 0.66 -5.20
N PHE A 61 18.21 -0.15 -4.83
CA PHE A 61 17.46 0.01 -3.60
C PHE A 61 18.35 -0.05 -2.35
N LYS A 62 19.38 -0.90 -2.34
CA LYS A 62 20.36 -0.96 -1.25
C LYS A 62 21.15 0.34 -1.06
N LYS A 63 21.33 1.13 -2.12
CA LYS A 63 22.10 2.39 -2.09
C LYS A 63 21.23 3.60 -1.77
N SER A 64 20.01 3.64 -2.29
CA SER A 64 19.12 4.78 -2.17
C SER A 64 18.03 4.62 -1.13
N SER A 65 17.62 3.40 -0.77
CA SER A 65 16.38 3.12 -0.02
C SER A 65 15.09 3.51 -0.75
N GLU A 66 15.20 3.97 -2.00
CA GLU A 66 14.06 4.17 -2.91
C GLU A 66 14.36 3.67 -4.33
N LEU A 67 13.29 3.34 -5.07
CA LEU A 67 13.36 2.93 -6.46
C LEU A 67 12.09 3.35 -7.19
N GLN A 68 12.21 3.79 -8.44
CA GLN A 68 11.08 4.01 -9.32
C GLN A 68 11.26 3.26 -10.64
N ILE A 69 10.26 2.49 -11.02
CA ILE A 69 10.25 1.66 -12.23
C ILE A 69 9.15 2.19 -13.14
N ARG A 70 9.53 2.69 -14.32
CA ARG A 70 8.59 3.16 -15.35
C ARG A 70 8.06 1.97 -16.15
N SER A 71 6.88 2.12 -16.74
CA SER A 71 6.24 1.08 -17.56
C SER A 71 6.15 -0.26 -16.80
N ALA A 72 5.71 -0.19 -15.55
CA ALA A 72 5.75 -1.31 -14.61
C ALA A 72 4.69 -2.37 -14.92
N PHE A 73 3.65 -2.03 -15.68
CA PHE A 73 2.47 -2.88 -15.88
C PHE A 73 2.38 -3.46 -17.29
N GLN A 74 1.70 -4.60 -17.41
CA GLN A 74 1.22 -5.11 -18.70
C GLN A 74 0.14 -4.17 -19.24
N ASN A 75 0.18 -3.85 -20.54
CA ASN A 75 -0.78 -2.91 -21.15
C ASN A 75 -2.23 -3.38 -21.00
N VAL A 76 -2.49 -4.69 -21.23
CA VAL A 76 -3.84 -5.27 -21.11
C VAL A 76 -4.38 -5.09 -19.70
N PHE A 77 -3.59 -5.47 -18.68
CA PHE A 77 -3.97 -5.27 -17.30
C PHE A 77 -4.17 -3.79 -16.95
N TYR A 78 -3.29 -2.91 -17.43
CA TYR A 78 -3.34 -1.48 -17.16
C TYR A 78 -4.67 -0.86 -17.63
N ASP A 79 -5.06 -1.16 -18.86
CA ASP A 79 -6.30 -0.66 -19.45
C ASP A 79 -7.54 -1.22 -18.73
N ASP A 80 -7.55 -2.53 -18.45
CA ASP A 80 -8.64 -3.19 -17.71
C ASP A 80 -8.77 -2.63 -16.29
N PHE A 81 -7.65 -2.40 -15.61
CA PHE A 81 -7.65 -1.83 -14.26
C PHE A 81 -8.19 -0.40 -14.27
N LEU A 82 -7.82 0.43 -15.25
CA LEU A 82 -8.38 1.78 -15.40
C LEU A 82 -9.90 1.74 -15.63
N LEU A 83 -10.39 0.82 -16.44
CA LEU A 83 -11.84 0.65 -16.65
C LEU A 83 -12.55 0.22 -15.36
N ALA A 84 -11.99 -0.74 -14.63
CA ALA A 84 -12.52 -1.18 -13.34
C ALA A 84 -12.56 -0.02 -12.33
N MET A 85 -11.51 0.79 -12.29
CA MET A 85 -11.42 1.95 -11.41
C MET A 85 -12.42 3.03 -11.80
N ASP A 86 -12.76 3.25 -13.07
CA ASP A 86 -13.78 4.22 -13.47
C ASP A 86 -15.16 3.88 -12.92
N SER A 87 -15.55 2.60 -13.00
CA SER A 87 -16.82 2.08 -12.48
C SER A 87 -16.81 1.75 -10.98
N GLY A 88 -15.67 1.92 -10.32
CA GLY A 88 -15.45 1.50 -8.95
C GLY A 88 -16.26 2.29 -7.92
N ASN A 89 -16.54 1.65 -6.78
CA ASN A 89 -17.16 2.31 -5.63
C ASN A 89 -16.10 3.08 -4.83
N PHE A 90 -16.09 4.40 -4.96
CA PHE A 90 -15.22 5.28 -4.19
C PHE A 90 -16.01 6.00 -3.09
N VAL A 91 -15.45 6.01 -1.89
CA VAL A 91 -16.03 6.63 -0.71
C VAL A 91 -15.15 7.79 -0.30
N GLU A 92 -15.76 8.96 -0.06
CA GLU A 92 -15.06 10.11 0.50
C GLU A 92 -14.55 9.79 1.91
N ARG A 93 -13.26 10.03 2.13
CA ARG A 93 -12.59 9.80 3.41
C ARG A 93 -12.13 11.12 3.99
N GLY A 94 -12.63 11.37 5.20
CA GLY A 94 -12.17 12.42 6.10
C GLY A 94 -11.56 11.84 7.39
N PRO A 95 -11.55 12.60 8.50
CA PRO A 95 -12.04 13.98 8.62
C PRO A 95 -11.10 14.99 7.93
N VAL A 96 -11.65 16.15 7.54
CA VAL A 96 -10.93 17.18 6.75
C VAL A 96 -9.64 17.68 7.40
N ASN A 97 -9.56 17.70 8.74
CA ASN A 97 -8.33 18.10 9.43
C ASN A 97 -7.19 17.05 9.35
N LYS A 98 -7.46 15.88 8.76
CA LYS A 98 -6.48 14.81 8.53
C LYS A 98 -6.33 14.44 7.06
N ARG A 99 -7.43 14.41 6.31
CA ARG A 99 -7.44 14.03 4.90
C ARG A 99 -8.72 14.44 4.22
N TRP A 100 -8.63 14.60 2.91
CA TRP A 100 -9.79 14.67 2.03
C TRP A 100 -9.46 13.93 0.74
N MET A 101 -10.07 12.77 0.52
CA MET A 101 -9.78 11.93 -0.65
C MET A 101 -10.87 10.90 -0.90
N ASN A 102 -10.93 10.41 -2.14
CA ASN A 102 -11.80 9.31 -2.51
C ASN A 102 -11.03 7.99 -2.39
N GLU A 103 -11.44 7.09 -1.50
CA GLU A 103 -10.83 5.76 -1.33
C GLU A 103 -11.76 4.69 -1.91
N TYR A 104 -11.21 3.79 -2.71
CA TYR A 104 -11.93 2.64 -3.25
C TYR A 104 -12.30 1.70 -2.11
N ASP A 105 -13.57 1.32 -2.05
CA ASP A 105 -14.06 0.39 -1.05
C ASP A 105 -13.74 -1.05 -1.47
N ILE A 106 -12.56 -1.52 -1.06
CA ILE A 106 -12.05 -2.87 -1.32
C ILE A 106 -12.97 -3.97 -0.77
N GLU A 107 -13.67 -3.72 0.34
CA GLU A 107 -14.51 -4.72 0.99
C GLU A 107 -15.83 -4.94 0.24
N THR A 108 -16.31 -3.90 -0.45
CA THR A 108 -17.50 -3.97 -1.31
C THR A 108 -17.18 -4.31 -2.77
N ALA A 109 -15.90 -4.46 -3.10
CA ALA A 109 -15.46 -4.79 -4.47
C ALA A 109 -16.05 -6.13 -4.92
N SER A 110 -16.30 -6.26 -6.22
CA SER A 110 -16.76 -7.53 -6.81
C SER A 110 -15.77 -8.66 -6.48
N SER A 111 -16.30 -9.86 -6.24
CA SER A 111 -15.45 -11.01 -5.90
C SER A 111 -14.58 -11.49 -7.08
N ASP A 112 -14.93 -11.07 -8.29
CA ASP A 112 -14.26 -11.29 -9.57
C ASP A 112 -13.81 -9.96 -10.21
N GLY A 113 -12.82 -10.04 -11.11
CA GLY A 113 -12.31 -8.90 -11.88
C GLY A 113 -10.84 -8.53 -11.59
N CYS A 114 -10.24 -7.78 -12.52
CA CYS A 114 -8.80 -7.48 -12.52
C CYS A 114 -8.34 -6.73 -11.27
N ALA A 115 -9.16 -5.83 -10.72
CA ALA A 115 -8.84 -5.08 -9.51
C ALA A 115 -8.75 -6.01 -8.30
N THR A 116 -9.74 -6.90 -8.13
CA THR A 116 -9.78 -7.88 -7.03
C THR A 116 -8.66 -8.91 -7.17
N GLU A 117 -8.34 -9.36 -8.38
CA GLU A 117 -7.19 -10.23 -8.64
C GLU A 117 -5.87 -9.55 -8.32
N PHE A 118 -5.72 -8.28 -8.67
CA PHE A 118 -4.53 -7.51 -8.35
C PHE A 118 -4.39 -7.31 -6.83
N ILE A 119 -5.47 -6.94 -6.12
CA ILE A 119 -5.50 -6.84 -4.65
C ILE A 119 -5.07 -8.16 -4.00
N LYS A 120 -5.59 -9.29 -4.48
CA LYS A 120 -5.19 -10.64 -4.01
C LYS A 120 -3.72 -10.90 -4.29
N ALA A 121 -3.24 -10.55 -5.47
CA ALA A 121 -1.83 -10.69 -5.85
C ALA A 121 -0.91 -9.86 -4.95
N LEU A 122 -1.28 -8.61 -4.65
CA LEU A 122 -0.52 -7.74 -3.76
C LEU A 122 -0.42 -8.28 -2.34
N ARG A 123 -1.41 -9.04 -1.86
CA ARG A 123 -1.40 -9.72 -0.55
C ARG A 123 -0.75 -11.11 -0.57
N SER A 124 -0.43 -11.65 -1.73
CA SER A 124 0.09 -13.02 -1.89
C SER A 124 1.52 -13.24 -1.37
N ASN A 125 1.86 -14.50 -1.14
CA ASN A 125 3.25 -14.94 -0.89
C ASN A 125 4.17 -14.70 -2.09
N THR A 126 3.63 -14.72 -3.31
CA THR A 126 4.44 -14.44 -4.51
C THR A 126 4.91 -12.99 -4.52
N MET A 127 4.03 -12.05 -4.16
CA MET A 127 4.41 -10.66 -3.98
C MET A 127 5.41 -10.50 -2.84
N MET A 128 5.25 -11.18 -1.71
CA MET A 128 6.26 -11.14 -0.63
C MET A 128 7.65 -11.56 -1.09
N ASN A 129 7.74 -12.65 -1.86
CA ASN A 129 9.02 -13.12 -2.38
C ASN A 129 9.65 -12.13 -3.36
N PHE A 130 8.83 -11.50 -4.21
CA PHE A 130 9.29 -10.41 -5.09
C PHE A 130 9.83 -9.24 -4.28
N ILE A 131 9.11 -8.77 -3.25
CA ILE A 131 9.54 -7.69 -2.37
C ILE A 131 10.88 -8.05 -1.73
N LYS A 132 10.99 -9.24 -1.13
CA LYS A 132 12.25 -9.73 -0.54
C LYS A 132 13.41 -9.75 -1.53
N SER A 133 13.15 -10.17 -2.78
CA SER A 133 14.17 -10.19 -3.83
C SER A 133 14.67 -8.78 -4.15
N VAL A 134 13.75 -7.82 -4.31
CA VAL A 134 14.06 -6.45 -4.71
C VAL A 134 14.60 -5.60 -3.58
N THR A 135 14.11 -5.74 -2.35
CA THR A 135 14.55 -4.91 -1.21
C THR A 135 15.66 -5.55 -0.41
N GLY A 136 15.77 -6.88 -0.45
CA GLY A 136 16.66 -7.65 0.43
C GLY A 136 16.19 -7.70 1.89
N SER A 137 14.97 -7.23 2.19
CA SER A 137 14.40 -7.21 3.54
C SER A 137 13.68 -8.52 3.86
N GLU A 138 13.81 -8.98 5.09
CA GLU A 138 13.09 -10.12 5.64
C GLU A 138 12.19 -9.66 6.79
N TYR A 139 11.00 -10.25 6.89
CA TYR A 139 9.97 -9.90 7.86
C TYR A 139 9.49 -11.18 8.52
N GLU A 140 9.51 -11.22 9.85
CA GLU A 140 9.09 -12.39 10.63
C GLU A 140 7.56 -12.53 10.63
N GLU A 141 6.83 -11.42 10.80
CA GLU A 141 5.37 -11.37 10.81
C GLU A 141 4.86 -10.18 9.97
N PRO A 142 5.02 -10.23 8.63
CA PRO A 142 4.73 -9.07 7.82
C PRO A 142 3.25 -8.72 7.84
N HIS A 143 2.94 -7.44 7.99
CA HIS A 143 1.57 -6.94 7.91
C HIS A 143 1.42 -6.10 6.66
N THR A 144 0.30 -6.29 5.94
CA THR A 144 0.03 -5.56 4.71
C THR A 144 -1.15 -4.63 4.86
N THR A 145 -0.94 -3.36 4.54
CA THR A 145 -2.01 -2.36 4.40
C THR A 145 -2.12 -1.98 2.93
N LEU A 146 -3.32 -2.10 2.37
CA LEU A 146 -3.61 -1.78 0.97
C LEU A 146 -4.72 -0.75 0.90
N ARG A 147 -4.51 0.33 0.14
CA ARG A 147 -5.48 1.41 -0.05
C ARG A 147 -5.42 1.89 -1.48
N ILE A 148 -6.56 2.02 -2.14
CA ILE A 148 -6.64 2.58 -3.51
C ILE A 148 -7.34 3.92 -3.40
N PHE A 149 -6.74 4.97 -3.95
CA PHE A 149 -7.27 6.31 -3.89
C PHE A 149 -7.45 6.88 -5.28
N ARG A 150 -8.52 7.64 -5.46
CA ARG A 150 -8.66 8.56 -6.57
C ARG A 150 -8.33 9.97 -6.07
N LEU A 151 -7.15 10.44 -6.44
CA LEU A 151 -6.76 11.84 -6.29
C LEU A 151 -7.57 12.67 -7.29
N THR A 152 -8.19 13.74 -6.84
CA THR A 152 -8.84 14.77 -7.66
C THR A 152 -8.47 16.13 -7.11
N HIS A 153 -8.78 17.22 -7.82
CA HIS A 153 -8.65 18.57 -7.27
C HIS A 153 -9.21 18.66 -5.83
N GLY A 154 -8.44 19.29 -4.94
CA GLY A 154 -8.73 19.42 -3.52
C GLY A 154 -8.38 18.20 -2.66
N CYS A 155 -7.84 17.12 -3.22
CA CYS A 155 -7.41 15.97 -2.42
C CYS A 155 -6.11 16.24 -1.67
N TYR A 156 -6.02 15.87 -0.40
CA TYR A 156 -4.82 16.03 0.43
C TYR A 156 -4.79 15.07 1.62
N THR A 157 -3.63 14.96 2.26
CA THR A 157 -3.48 14.49 3.64
C THR A 157 -2.73 15.51 4.47
N VAL A 158 -3.00 15.54 5.77
CA VAL A 158 -2.26 16.30 6.77
C VAL A 158 -1.68 15.31 7.76
N LEU A 159 -0.37 15.39 7.97
CA LEU A 159 0.30 14.63 9.02
C LEU A 159 0.03 15.30 10.37
N GLY A 160 -0.59 14.55 11.29
CA GLY A 160 -0.77 14.97 12.67
C GLY A 160 0.07 14.15 13.66
N ASP A 161 0.10 14.59 14.91
CA ASP A 161 0.86 13.93 15.98
C ASP A 161 0.43 12.46 16.19
N GLU A 162 -0.88 12.18 16.10
CA GLU A 162 -1.42 10.81 16.20
C GLU A 162 -0.89 9.89 15.08
N ASP A 163 -0.73 10.42 13.87
CA ASP A 163 -0.18 9.65 12.75
C ASP A 163 1.30 9.36 13.02
N ALA A 164 2.07 10.36 13.47
CA ALA A 164 3.49 10.20 13.81
C ALA A 164 3.75 9.18 14.93
N GLU A 165 2.92 9.19 15.97
CA GLU A 165 2.94 8.17 17.03
C GLU A 165 2.65 6.77 16.47
N GLN A 166 1.64 6.66 15.60
CA GLN A 166 1.29 5.41 14.96
C GLN A 166 2.42 4.89 14.06
N TYR A 167 3.09 5.75 13.28
CA TYR A 167 4.26 5.39 12.48
C TYR A 167 5.41 4.85 13.34
N THR A 168 5.68 5.51 14.47
CA THR A 168 6.72 5.07 15.42
C THR A 168 6.39 3.68 15.99
N LYS A 169 5.14 3.47 16.39
CA LYS A 169 4.67 2.15 16.90
C LYS A 169 4.70 1.07 15.82
N ASN A 170 4.46 1.46 14.58
CA ASN A 170 4.42 0.57 13.43
C ASN A 170 5.81 0.05 13.02
N GLY A 171 6.88 0.77 13.36
CA GLY A 171 8.23 0.42 12.97
C GLY A 171 8.49 0.64 11.46
N PRO A 172 9.62 0.14 10.95
CA PRO A 172 10.01 0.31 9.56
C PRO A 172 9.05 -0.41 8.61
N SER A 173 8.93 0.12 7.40
CA SER A 173 8.05 -0.44 6.37
C SER A 173 8.60 -0.20 4.96
N ILE A 174 8.06 -0.94 3.99
CA ILE A 174 8.28 -0.71 2.57
C ILE A 174 6.95 -0.28 1.96
N ASP A 175 6.93 0.92 1.43
CA ASP A 175 5.80 1.46 0.70
C ASP A 175 5.96 1.19 -0.78
N PHE A 176 4.89 0.71 -1.40
CA PHE A 176 4.73 0.56 -2.83
C PHE A 176 3.66 1.54 -3.30
N TRP A 177 4.01 2.35 -4.29
CA TRP A 177 3.09 3.24 -4.96
C TRP A 177 2.91 2.79 -6.40
N PHE A 178 1.69 2.44 -6.77
CA PHE A 178 1.35 2.08 -8.14
C PHE A 178 0.52 3.20 -8.75
N TYR A 179 0.96 3.64 -9.93
CA TYR A 179 0.47 4.86 -10.54
C TYR A 179 -0.39 4.56 -11.79
N PHE A 180 -1.72 4.73 -11.68
CA PHE A 180 -2.68 4.52 -12.78
C PHE A 180 -3.34 5.84 -13.24
N GLY A 181 -3.23 6.16 -14.54
CA GLY A 181 -3.87 7.32 -15.14
C GLY A 181 -3.92 7.26 -16.67
N ARG A 182 -4.86 7.98 -17.29
CA ARG A 182 -5.02 8.03 -18.76
C ARG A 182 -4.12 9.03 -19.48
N SER A 183 -3.57 9.98 -18.73
CA SER A 183 -2.76 11.06 -19.28
C SER A 183 -1.67 11.42 -18.30
N ASN A 184 -0.52 11.86 -18.80
CA ASN A 184 0.60 12.34 -17.97
C ASN A 184 0.13 13.35 -16.92
N TRP A 185 0.69 13.22 -15.73
CA TRP A 185 0.45 14.10 -14.61
C TRP A 185 1.37 15.33 -14.72
N ASN A 186 0.83 16.50 -14.42
CA ASN A 186 1.65 17.71 -14.34
C ASN A 186 2.18 17.82 -12.90
N GLU A 187 3.48 17.98 -12.72
CA GLU A 187 4.08 18.14 -11.39
C GLU A 187 3.53 19.36 -10.64
N ASP A 188 3.18 20.43 -11.38
CA ASP A 188 2.57 21.63 -10.79
C ASP A 188 1.14 21.39 -10.27
N ALA A 189 0.51 20.27 -10.63
CA ALA A 189 -0.83 19.91 -10.18
C ALA A 189 -0.85 19.34 -8.74
N GLY A 190 0.32 19.16 -8.09
CA GLY A 190 0.41 18.59 -6.75
C GLY A 190 0.21 17.06 -6.74
N GLY A 191 -0.31 16.51 -5.64
CA GLY A 191 -0.55 15.07 -5.50
C GLY A 191 0.72 14.21 -5.34
N GLU A 192 1.89 14.83 -5.21
CA GLU A 192 3.12 14.15 -4.81
C GLU A 192 2.97 13.55 -3.42
N ILE A 193 3.50 12.33 -3.26
CA ILE A 193 3.76 11.79 -1.92
C ILE A 193 5.07 12.40 -1.43
N VAL A 194 5.05 12.96 -0.24
CA VAL A 194 6.22 13.50 0.43
C VAL A 194 6.56 12.63 1.63
N TYR A 195 7.85 12.39 1.82
CA TYR A 195 8.39 11.72 2.99
C TYR A 195 9.13 12.76 3.83
N ILE A 196 8.70 12.90 5.08
CA ILE A 196 9.22 13.90 6.01
C ILE A 196 9.83 13.16 7.18
N LYS A 197 11.09 13.49 7.49
CA LYS A 197 11.77 12.97 8.66
C LYS A 197 11.40 13.80 9.89
N LYS A 198 11.23 13.15 11.03
CA LYS A 198 10.99 13.83 12.30
C LYS A 198 12.02 14.94 12.54
N ASP A 199 11.54 16.09 13.00
CA ASP A 199 12.34 17.30 13.27
C ASP A 199 13.08 17.89 12.03
N VAL A 200 12.69 17.47 10.81
CA VAL A 200 13.17 18.05 9.55
C VAL A 200 12.01 18.77 8.86
N GLU A 201 12.16 20.08 8.61
CA GLU A 201 11.10 20.90 8.02
C GLU A 201 10.84 20.56 6.55
N GLU A 202 11.90 20.30 5.79
CA GLU A 202 11.79 19.99 4.36
C GLU A 202 11.64 18.48 4.11
N PRO A 203 10.81 18.06 3.14
CA PRO A 203 10.72 16.67 2.74
C PRO A 203 12.08 16.12 2.31
N ILE A 204 12.42 14.93 2.81
CA ILE A 204 13.66 14.22 2.45
C ILE A 204 13.51 13.45 1.14
N LEU A 205 12.28 13.13 0.74
CA LEU A 205 11.96 12.48 -0.53
C LEU A 205 10.59 12.96 -1.04
N ARG A 206 10.49 13.09 -2.36
CA ARG A 206 9.27 13.44 -3.09
C ARG A 206 9.03 12.40 -4.18
N CYS A 207 7.83 11.87 -4.25
CA CYS A 207 7.41 10.89 -5.25
C CYS A 207 6.24 11.47 -6.05
N PRO A 208 6.50 12.15 -7.17
CA PRO A 208 5.44 12.71 -8.00
C PRO A 208 4.67 11.59 -8.72
N PRO A 209 3.34 11.73 -8.93
CA PRO A 209 2.56 10.76 -9.66
C PRO A 209 3.13 10.56 -11.07
N THR A 210 3.59 9.34 -11.36
CA THR A 210 4.17 9.01 -12.66
C THR A 210 3.36 7.89 -13.30
N VAL A 211 2.51 8.26 -14.25
CA VAL A 211 1.59 7.36 -14.95
C VAL A 211 2.30 6.09 -15.44
N GLY A 212 1.77 4.93 -15.07
CA GLY A 212 2.29 3.62 -15.48
C GLY A 212 3.54 3.17 -14.72
N ALA A 213 3.98 3.92 -13.71
CA ALA A 213 5.13 3.57 -12.89
C ALA A 213 4.73 2.86 -11.59
N MET A 214 5.73 2.21 -11.00
CA MET A 214 5.72 1.74 -9.63
C MET A 214 6.88 2.40 -8.88
N ALA A 215 6.66 2.91 -7.67
CA ALA A 215 7.72 3.33 -6.76
C ALA A 215 7.78 2.41 -5.55
N ILE A 216 8.98 2.19 -5.02
CA ILE A 216 9.27 1.41 -3.83
C ILE A 216 10.10 2.30 -2.90
N VAL A 217 9.69 2.47 -1.66
CA VAL A 217 10.38 3.32 -0.69
C VAL A 217 10.49 2.60 0.63
N ARG A 218 11.70 2.52 1.20
CA ARG A 218 11.88 2.13 2.59
C ARG A 218 11.62 3.35 3.47
N ARG A 219 10.67 3.19 4.39
CA ARG A 219 10.32 4.19 5.39
C ARG A 219 10.71 3.68 6.76
N ASP A 220 11.70 4.31 7.38
CA ASP A 220 12.11 4.03 8.76
C ASP A 220 11.10 4.64 9.76
N GLU A 221 11.22 4.28 11.04
CA GLU A 221 10.23 4.61 12.09
C GLU A 221 10.06 6.12 12.36
N ASP A 222 11.06 6.93 12.03
CA ASP A 222 11.08 8.38 12.19
C ASP A 222 10.76 9.14 10.89
N ILE A 223 10.29 8.42 9.86
CA ILE A 223 9.90 8.98 8.57
C ILE A 223 8.39 8.80 8.36
N TYR A 224 7.71 9.87 7.97
CA TYR A 224 6.26 9.96 7.78
C TYR A 224 5.93 10.26 6.32
N ASP A 225 4.86 9.67 5.78
CA ASP A 225 4.41 9.91 4.40
C ASP A 225 3.07 10.66 4.32
N GLY A 226 2.89 11.49 3.30
CA GLY A 226 1.62 12.17 3.05
C GLY A 226 1.52 12.73 1.63
N TYR A 227 0.30 12.88 1.14
CA TYR A 227 -0.03 13.56 -0.11
C TYR A 227 -0.09 15.08 0.07
N ARG A 228 0.62 15.80 -0.80
CA ARG A 228 0.41 17.23 -0.99
C ARG A 228 -0.90 17.47 -1.73
N GLU A 229 -1.55 18.60 -1.40
CA GLU A 229 -2.81 19.01 -2.02
C GLU A 229 -2.75 18.97 -3.55
N VAL A 230 -3.76 18.36 -4.15
CA VAL A 230 -3.96 18.31 -5.60
C VAL A 230 -4.68 19.58 -6.04
N VAL A 231 -4.01 20.39 -6.84
CA VAL A 231 -4.52 21.70 -7.28
C VAL A 231 -5.18 21.61 -8.66
N ASP A 232 -4.98 20.52 -9.42
CA ASP A 232 -5.69 20.25 -10.69
C ASP A 232 -5.68 18.74 -11.03
N ARG A 233 -6.66 18.28 -11.83
CA ARG A 233 -6.83 16.92 -12.40
C ARG A 233 -7.10 15.77 -11.42
N SER A 234 -7.40 14.60 -12.01
CA SER A 234 -7.70 13.35 -11.30
C SER A 234 -6.80 12.18 -11.70
N PHE A 235 -6.43 11.33 -10.74
CA PHE A 235 -5.51 10.20 -10.90
C PHE A 235 -5.83 9.08 -9.90
N VAL A 236 -5.51 7.81 -10.21
CA VAL A 236 -5.70 6.70 -9.27
C VAL A 236 -4.35 6.21 -8.76
N GLY A 237 -4.08 6.45 -7.48
CA GLY A 237 -2.91 5.95 -6.77
C GLY A 237 -3.28 4.75 -5.92
N LEU A 238 -2.49 3.68 -5.99
CA LEU A 238 -2.61 2.54 -5.10
C LEU A 238 -1.41 2.50 -4.16
N VAL A 239 -1.71 2.44 -2.87
CA VAL A 239 -0.73 2.37 -1.78
C VAL A 239 -0.76 0.99 -1.21
N HIS A 240 0.39 0.36 -1.21
CA HIS A 240 0.60 -0.94 -0.60
C HIS A 240 1.79 -0.82 0.32
N SER A 241 1.55 -0.78 1.63
CA SER A 241 2.62 -0.74 2.63
C SER A 241 2.74 -2.12 3.27
N ARG A 242 3.95 -2.64 3.35
CA ARG A 242 4.26 -3.84 4.13
C ARG A 242 5.24 -3.52 5.25
N LYS A 243 4.89 -3.97 6.45
CA LYS A 243 5.79 -4.08 7.61
C LYS A 243 6.34 -5.49 7.70
#